data_AF-A0AAW2S535-F1
#
_entry.id   AF-A0AAW2S535-F1
#
_cell.length_a   1.000
_cell.length_b   1.000
_cell.length_c   1.000
_cell.angle_alpha   90.00
_cell.angle_beta   90.00
_cell.angle_gamma   90.00
#
_symmetry.space_group_name_H-M   'P 1'
#
loop_
_entity.id
_entity.type
_entity.pdbx_description
1 polymer ?
#
loop_
_entity_poly.entity_id
_entity_poly.type
_entity_poly.pdbx_seq_one_letter_code
_entity_poly.pdbx_strand_id
1 'polypeptide(L)'
;MLAPEDHKRVSFITSDGMFCYVAMSFWLKNIGATYQRLVDKIFRPQLGRNMEVYMDDMLVKRKEARSYVEDIEETFAVLRKYRLKLNPEKCAFGVSGGCFLGFMVTQRGIKANPAKIKAILDIGPLTNINKVQRLMGRMSALSQFISKVVEKGLPFFKTLRKVKNFKWIEKCQQVFEELKAYLAKLPLLVKPIPGDTLYLYLSSTSRAISSVLVREEDDQTPIYYVSKVLNGAECHYPPIERIALALVTTTRKLRPYFISYLVRVRTNTPLKQILGRPEASRLLVKWAIELSEYDISYLPRTTIKVQALADFISEMIGTTQEEVLEEKPWLLHMDGSSTAQGSGASAVITSPQGEDMEFSIKFDFKASNNEADYEALVLGMKMAQDVGASDLLAYSESQLIVK
;
A
#
# COMPACT_ATOMS: atom_id res chain seq x y z
N MET A 1 35.01 -17.81 -5.51
CA MET A 1 36.06 -17.08 -4.76
C MET A 1 36.09 -15.64 -5.25
N LEU A 2 36.63 -14.71 -4.46
CA LEU A 2 36.81 -13.33 -4.91
C LEU A 2 37.97 -13.26 -5.92
N ALA A 3 37.86 -12.41 -6.94
CA ALA A 3 38.98 -12.19 -7.86
C ALA A 3 40.18 -11.61 -7.10
N PRO A 4 41.43 -12.07 -7.36
CA PRO A 4 42.62 -11.59 -6.66
C PRO A 4 42.80 -10.07 -6.69
N GLU A 5 42.40 -9.45 -7.79
CA GLU A 5 42.46 -8.00 -8.01
C GLU A 5 41.58 -7.22 -7.03
N ASP A 6 40.48 -7.83 -6.57
CA ASP A 6 39.52 -7.21 -5.65
C ASP A 6 39.87 -7.44 -4.18
N HIS A 7 40.87 -8.28 -3.84
CA HIS A 7 41.24 -8.59 -2.45
C HIS A 7 41.60 -7.32 -1.66
N LYS A 8 42.33 -6.39 -2.30
CA LYS A 8 42.71 -5.10 -1.69
C LYS A 8 41.50 -4.22 -1.36
N ARG A 9 40.37 -4.38 -2.07
CA ARG A 9 39.16 -3.59 -1.86
C ARG A 9 38.30 -4.10 -0.70
N VAL A 10 38.60 -5.31 -0.23
CA VAL A 10 37.91 -5.96 0.89
C VAL A 10 38.86 -6.20 2.08
N SER A 11 39.88 -5.34 2.19
CA SER A 11 40.80 -5.35 3.33
C SER A 11 40.19 -4.67 4.56
N PHE A 12 40.53 -5.17 5.75
CA PHE A 12 40.16 -4.59 7.04
C PHE A 12 41.35 -4.66 8.00
N ILE A 13 41.33 -3.81 9.02
CA ILE A 13 42.39 -3.71 10.03
C ILE A 13 41.90 -4.32 11.34
N THR A 14 42.72 -5.15 11.96
CA THR A 14 42.57 -5.61 13.34
C THR A 14 43.75 -5.11 14.18
N SER A 15 43.73 -5.34 15.49
CA SER A 15 44.89 -5.08 16.37
C SER A 15 46.17 -5.77 15.91
N ASP A 16 46.02 -6.88 15.19
CA ASP A 16 47.12 -7.78 14.83
C ASP A 16 47.60 -7.55 13.38
N GLY A 17 46.99 -6.60 12.65
CA GLY A 17 47.44 -6.20 11.32
C GLY A 17 46.32 -6.02 10.29
N MET A 18 46.73 -6.01 9.03
CA MET A 18 45.82 -5.84 7.89
C MET A 18 45.49 -7.19 7.26
N PHE A 19 44.20 -7.49 7.18
CA PHE A 19 43.67 -8.73 6.62
C PHE A 19 42.78 -8.42 5.42
N CYS A 20 42.52 -9.40 4.56
CA CYS A 20 41.55 -9.27 3.48
C CYS A 20 40.73 -10.54 3.30
N TYR A 21 39.52 -10.40 2.76
CA TYR A 21 38.69 -11.54 2.44
C TYR A 21 39.09 -12.20 1.12
N VAL A 22 39.39 -13.50 1.16
CA VAL A 22 39.69 -14.32 -0.03
C VAL A 22 38.43 -14.91 -0.69
N ALA A 23 37.33 -14.95 0.07
CA ALA A 23 36.00 -15.36 -0.39
C ALA A 23 35.03 -14.18 -0.30
N MET A 24 33.89 -14.26 -0.98
CA MET A 24 32.85 -13.24 -0.83
C MET A 24 32.38 -13.19 0.63
N SER A 25 32.58 -12.05 1.27
CA SER A 25 32.16 -11.78 2.64
C SER A 25 30.80 -11.11 2.68
N PHE A 26 30.02 -11.34 3.72
CA PHE A 26 28.81 -10.56 3.95
C PHE A 26 29.10 -9.05 3.84
N TRP A 27 28.11 -8.24 3.46
CA TRP A 27 28.19 -6.76 3.29
C TRP A 27 28.56 -6.21 1.90
N LEU A 28 29.05 -7.00 0.94
CA LEU A 28 29.25 -6.47 -0.41
C LEU A 28 27.91 -6.32 -1.16
N LYS A 29 27.67 -5.12 -1.70
CA LYS A 29 26.42 -4.73 -2.37
C LYS A 29 25.95 -5.71 -3.46
N ASN A 30 26.89 -6.28 -4.22
CA ASN A 30 26.59 -7.11 -5.39
C ASN A 30 26.66 -8.63 -5.13
N ILE A 31 26.86 -9.07 -3.88
CA ILE A 31 26.99 -10.50 -3.58
C ILE A 31 25.76 -11.29 -3.98
N GLY A 32 24.56 -10.78 -3.67
CA GLY A 32 23.32 -11.49 -4.01
C GLY A 32 23.20 -11.74 -5.51
N ALA A 33 23.52 -10.73 -6.33
CA ALA A 33 23.48 -10.85 -7.79
C ALA A 33 24.57 -11.83 -8.30
N THR A 34 25.78 -11.77 -7.76
CA THR A 34 26.86 -12.71 -8.14
C THR A 34 26.51 -14.14 -7.76
N TYR A 35 25.93 -14.36 -6.58
CA TYR A 35 25.48 -15.69 -6.13
C TYR A 35 24.31 -16.20 -6.98
N GLN A 36 23.30 -15.36 -7.26
CA GLN A 36 22.20 -15.74 -8.14
C GLN A 36 22.69 -16.14 -9.52
N ARG A 37 23.64 -15.40 -10.12
CA ARG A 37 24.24 -15.76 -11.43
C ARG A 37 24.95 -17.12 -11.40
N LEU A 38 25.59 -17.47 -10.28
CA LEU A 38 26.20 -18.79 -10.11
C LEU A 38 25.11 -19.86 -10.09
N VAL A 39 24.09 -19.69 -9.24
CA VAL A 39 22.94 -20.61 -9.11
C VAL A 39 22.26 -20.80 -10.47
N ASP A 40 21.94 -19.71 -11.17
CA ASP A 40 21.29 -19.72 -12.48
C ASP A 40 22.11 -20.54 -13.50
N LYS A 41 23.44 -20.43 -13.43
CA LYS A 41 24.34 -21.15 -14.32
C LYS A 41 24.42 -22.63 -14.00
N ILE A 42 24.55 -23.01 -12.73
CA ILE A 42 24.80 -24.40 -12.33
C ILE A 42 23.51 -25.24 -12.29
N PHE A 43 22.37 -24.61 -11.96
CA PHE A 43 21.06 -25.27 -11.89
C PHE A 43 20.19 -25.05 -13.13
N ARG A 44 20.73 -24.46 -14.20
CA ARG A 44 20.01 -24.22 -15.46
C ARG A 44 19.13 -25.40 -15.96
N PRO A 45 19.55 -26.68 -15.85
CA PRO A 45 18.72 -27.82 -16.28
C PRO A 45 17.49 -28.11 -15.38
N GLN A 46 17.50 -27.61 -14.14
CA GLN A 46 16.46 -27.84 -13.13
C GLN A 46 15.54 -26.63 -12.93
N LEU A 47 16.08 -25.41 -13.12
CA LEU A 47 15.35 -24.17 -12.92
C LEU A 47 14.08 -24.09 -13.77
N GLY A 48 12.96 -23.76 -13.13
CA GLY A 48 11.62 -23.70 -13.73
C GLY A 48 10.97 -25.05 -14.00
N ARG A 49 11.74 -26.14 -14.17
CA ARG A 49 11.23 -27.51 -14.38
C ARG A 49 10.74 -28.13 -13.07
N ASN A 50 11.67 -28.28 -12.12
CA ASN A 50 11.42 -28.88 -10.80
C ASN A 50 12.03 -28.03 -9.66
N MET A 51 12.81 -27.00 -9.99
CA MET A 51 13.48 -26.16 -9.00
C MET A 51 13.13 -24.68 -9.20
N GLU A 52 12.88 -23.98 -8.09
CA GLU A 52 12.85 -22.52 -8.00
C GLU A 52 13.93 -22.08 -7.02
N VAL A 53 14.72 -21.07 -7.36
CA VAL A 53 15.76 -20.55 -6.46
C VAL A 53 15.68 -19.03 -6.40
N TYR A 54 15.80 -18.50 -5.18
CA TYR A 54 16.00 -17.08 -4.95
C TYR A 54 17.12 -16.90 -3.94
N MET A 55 18.24 -16.34 -4.41
CA MET A 55 19.48 -16.23 -3.65
C MET A 55 19.87 -17.59 -3.04
N ASP A 56 19.90 -17.69 -1.72
CA ASP A 56 20.26 -18.87 -0.93
C ASP A 56 19.09 -19.83 -0.66
N ASP A 57 17.85 -19.42 -0.95
CA ASP A 57 16.66 -20.25 -0.74
C ASP A 57 16.34 -21.08 -2.01
N MET A 58 16.48 -22.40 -1.91
CA MET A 58 16.18 -23.36 -2.99
C MET A 58 14.92 -24.18 -2.67
N LEU A 59 13.99 -24.25 -3.63
CA LEU A 59 12.78 -25.06 -3.56
C LEU A 59 12.76 -26.09 -4.69
N VAL A 60 12.83 -27.37 -4.33
CA VAL A 60 12.60 -28.48 -5.27
C VAL A 60 11.16 -28.97 -5.09
N LYS A 61 10.38 -28.96 -6.17
CA LYS A 61 8.94 -29.26 -6.19
C LYS A 61 8.61 -30.32 -7.23
N ARG A 62 7.68 -31.21 -6.90
CA ARG A 62 7.13 -32.20 -7.84
C ARG A 62 5.62 -32.40 -7.60
N LYS A 63 4.90 -32.78 -8.66
CA LYS A 63 3.47 -33.14 -8.55
C LYS A 63 3.28 -34.53 -7.97
N GLU A 64 4.15 -35.47 -8.32
CA GLU A 64 4.10 -36.87 -7.90
C GLU A 64 5.33 -37.24 -7.09
N ALA A 65 5.14 -38.01 -6.01
CA ALA A 65 6.22 -38.35 -5.08
C ALA A 65 7.28 -39.30 -5.67
N ARG A 66 6.92 -40.12 -6.68
CA ARG A 66 7.78 -41.21 -7.18
C ARG A 66 9.10 -40.71 -7.78
N SER A 67 9.08 -39.61 -8.53
CA SER A 67 10.29 -39.01 -9.13
C SER A 67 10.97 -37.95 -8.26
N TYR A 68 10.46 -37.68 -7.05
CA TYR A 68 11.03 -36.64 -6.18
C TYR A 68 12.46 -36.98 -5.73
N VAL A 69 12.75 -38.27 -5.51
CA VAL A 69 14.08 -38.75 -5.13
C VAL A 69 15.08 -38.49 -6.25
N GLU A 70 14.72 -38.79 -7.51
CA GLU A 70 15.55 -38.55 -8.69
C GLU A 70 15.88 -37.05 -8.85
N ASP A 71 14.88 -36.18 -8.63
CA ASP A 71 15.06 -34.73 -8.69
C ASP A 71 16.01 -34.20 -7.59
N ILE A 72 15.94 -34.76 -6.37
CA ILE A 72 16.88 -34.44 -5.29
C ILE A 72 18.28 -34.97 -5.60
N GLU A 73 18.40 -36.18 -6.14
CA GLU A 73 19.69 -36.78 -6.48
C GLU A 73 20.43 -35.92 -7.52
N GLU A 74 19.74 -35.47 -8.56
CA GLU A 74 20.26 -34.52 -9.54
C GLU A 74 20.70 -33.21 -8.87
N THR A 75 19.88 -32.67 -7.95
CA THR A 75 20.21 -31.46 -7.18
C THR A 75 21.50 -31.63 -6.37
N PHE A 76 21.61 -32.74 -5.63
CA PHE A 76 22.78 -33.04 -4.81
C PHE A 76 24.02 -33.34 -5.65
N ALA A 77 23.88 -33.92 -6.84
CA ALA A 77 24.98 -34.10 -7.76
C ALA A 77 25.58 -32.75 -8.21
N VAL A 78 24.73 -31.77 -8.53
CA VAL A 78 25.17 -30.40 -8.86
C VAL A 78 25.86 -29.74 -7.66
N LEU A 79 25.26 -29.81 -6.46
CA LEU A 79 25.85 -29.23 -5.25
C LEU A 79 27.24 -29.82 -4.95
N ARG A 80 27.38 -31.15 -5.03
CA ARG A 80 28.68 -31.83 -4.84
C ARG A 80 29.70 -31.41 -5.90
N LYS A 81 29.31 -31.35 -7.18
CA LYS A 81 30.19 -30.95 -8.28
C LYS A 81 30.78 -29.56 -8.07
N TYR A 82 29.96 -28.61 -7.60
CA TYR A 82 30.38 -27.22 -7.37
C TYR A 82 30.79 -26.93 -5.93
N ARG A 83 30.89 -27.95 -5.06
CA ARG A 83 31.27 -27.87 -3.64
C ARG A 83 30.41 -26.89 -2.82
N LEU A 84 29.14 -26.78 -3.17
CA LEU A 84 28.16 -26.02 -2.39
C LEU A 84 27.64 -26.89 -1.24
N LYS A 85 27.46 -26.26 -0.08
CA LYS A 85 27.00 -26.93 1.14
C LYS A 85 25.65 -26.35 1.55
N LEU A 86 24.76 -27.22 2.01
CA LEU A 86 23.50 -26.86 2.63
C LEU A 86 23.65 -26.90 4.15
N ASN A 87 22.87 -26.09 4.87
CA ASN A 87 22.74 -26.20 6.32
C ASN A 87 21.64 -27.25 6.64
N PRO A 88 21.97 -28.44 7.19
CA PRO A 88 20.99 -29.49 7.45
C PRO A 88 19.84 -29.05 8.36
N GLU A 89 20.11 -28.20 9.36
CA GLU A 89 19.09 -27.71 10.31
C GLU A 89 18.03 -26.83 9.64
N LYS A 90 18.37 -26.22 8.50
CA LYS A 90 17.46 -25.36 7.73
C LYS A 90 16.81 -26.09 6.55
N CYS A 91 17.19 -27.34 6.30
CA CYS A 91 16.64 -28.12 5.19
C CYS A 91 15.39 -28.88 5.63
N ALA A 92 14.38 -28.90 4.75
CA ALA A 92 13.19 -29.73 4.92
C ALA A 92 12.99 -30.57 3.66
N PHE A 93 12.73 -31.87 3.84
CA PHE A 93 12.58 -32.84 2.75
C PHE A 93 11.26 -33.60 2.86
N GLY A 94 10.65 -33.95 1.72
CA GLY A 94 9.47 -34.80 1.69
C GLY A 94 8.21 -34.18 2.32
N VAL A 95 8.17 -32.85 2.46
CA VAL A 95 7.03 -32.13 3.05
C VAL A 95 5.98 -31.78 1.98
N SER A 96 4.70 -31.86 2.35
CA SER A 96 3.57 -31.46 1.48
C SER A 96 3.38 -29.94 1.41
N GLY A 97 4.07 -29.21 2.29
CA GLY A 97 4.18 -27.76 2.28
C GLY A 97 5.32 -27.28 3.18
N GLY A 98 5.90 -26.12 2.86
CA GLY A 98 7.11 -25.63 3.50
C GLY A 98 7.24 -24.11 3.45
N CYS A 99 7.98 -23.56 4.42
CA CYS A 99 8.27 -22.13 4.46
C CYS A 99 9.29 -21.79 3.37
N PHE A 100 8.94 -20.90 2.45
CA PHE A 100 9.81 -20.43 1.38
C PHE A 100 9.64 -18.92 1.20
N LEU A 101 10.73 -18.15 1.21
CA LEU A 101 10.73 -16.68 1.12
C LEU A 101 9.78 -15.99 2.12
N GLY A 102 9.62 -16.60 3.31
CA GLY A 102 8.74 -16.09 4.35
C GLY A 102 7.25 -16.30 4.09
N PHE A 103 6.87 -17.18 3.16
CA PHE A 103 5.51 -17.64 2.89
C PHE A 103 5.38 -19.14 3.13
N MET A 104 4.16 -19.61 3.38
CA MET A 104 3.86 -21.04 3.50
C MET A 104 3.36 -21.57 2.17
N VAL A 105 4.21 -22.30 1.45
CA VAL A 105 3.86 -22.89 0.15
C VAL A 105 3.27 -24.27 0.38
N THR A 106 2.12 -24.54 -0.23
CA THR A 106 1.41 -25.83 -0.14
C THR A 106 0.97 -26.29 -1.53
N GLN A 107 0.55 -27.55 -1.67
CA GLN A 107 -0.01 -28.05 -2.94
C GLN A 107 -1.19 -27.21 -3.45
N ARG A 108 -2.03 -26.69 -2.55
CA ARG A 108 -3.23 -25.92 -2.91
C ARG A 108 -2.95 -24.45 -3.23
N GLY A 109 -1.81 -23.92 -2.82
CA GLY A 109 -1.49 -22.50 -2.98
C GLY A 109 -0.54 -21.96 -1.92
N ILE A 110 -0.53 -20.64 -1.79
CA ILE A 110 0.33 -19.88 -0.89
C ILE A 110 -0.50 -19.41 0.31
N LYS A 111 -0.04 -19.73 1.51
CA LYS A 111 -0.58 -19.26 2.79
C LYS A 111 0.37 -18.25 3.41
N ALA A 112 -0.19 -17.35 4.21
CA ALA A 112 0.60 -16.50 5.09
C ALA A 112 1.37 -17.38 6.10
N ASN A 113 2.60 -16.98 6.41
CA ASN A 113 3.42 -17.74 7.36
C ASN A 113 2.76 -17.70 8.77
N PRO A 114 2.43 -18.86 9.37
CA PRO A 114 1.80 -18.92 10.68
C PRO A 114 2.58 -18.19 11.77
N ALA A 115 3.91 -18.17 11.72
CA ALA A 115 4.73 -17.45 12.68
C ALA A 115 4.55 -15.92 12.57
N LYS A 116 4.38 -15.38 11.35
CA LYS A 116 4.09 -13.96 11.13
C LYS A 116 2.68 -13.60 11.64
N ILE A 117 1.71 -14.49 11.43
CA ILE A 117 0.34 -14.32 11.93
C ILE A 117 0.35 -14.35 13.46
N LYS A 118 0.92 -15.39 14.05
CA LYS A 118 1.03 -15.56 15.51
C LYS A 118 1.72 -14.35 16.16
N ALA A 119 2.79 -13.84 15.54
CA ALA A 119 3.44 -12.64 16.01
C ALA A 119 2.50 -11.42 16.08
N ILE A 120 1.46 -11.32 15.26
CA ILE A 120 0.45 -10.24 15.35
C ILE A 120 -0.61 -10.58 16.41
N LEU A 121 -1.07 -11.83 16.46
CA LEU A 121 -2.08 -12.29 17.42
C LEU A 121 -1.60 -12.11 18.88
N ASP A 122 -0.33 -12.44 19.13
CA ASP A 122 0.31 -12.38 20.44
C ASP A 122 0.72 -10.94 20.85
N ILE A 123 0.46 -9.93 20.02
CA ILE A 123 0.69 -8.53 20.42
C ILE A 123 -0.28 -8.17 21.54
N GLY A 124 0.30 -7.86 22.70
CA GLY A 124 -0.42 -7.26 23.82
C GLY A 124 -0.86 -5.81 23.54
N PRO A 125 -1.38 -5.10 24.56
CA PRO A 125 -1.97 -3.78 24.37
C PRO A 125 -1.02 -2.78 23.68
N LEU A 126 -1.55 -2.09 22.66
CA LEU A 126 -0.83 -1.12 21.82
C LEU A 126 -0.74 0.25 22.49
N THR A 127 -0.01 0.28 23.61
CA THR A 127 0.09 1.46 24.49
C THR A 127 1.10 2.52 24.05
N ASN A 128 1.91 2.26 23.02
CA ASN A 128 2.91 3.21 22.55
C ASN A 128 3.08 3.20 21.02
N ILE A 129 3.61 4.31 20.51
CA ILE A 129 3.85 4.55 19.08
C ILE A 129 4.74 3.46 18.47
N ASN A 130 5.79 3.04 19.18
CA ASN A 130 6.73 2.02 18.69
C ASN A 130 6.04 0.67 18.45
N LYS A 131 5.11 0.25 19.32
CA LYS A 131 4.33 -0.97 19.13
C LYS A 131 3.38 -0.85 17.95
N VAL A 132 2.75 0.32 17.76
CA VAL A 132 1.88 0.58 16.60
C VAL A 132 2.69 0.54 15.29
N GLN A 133 3.87 1.16 15.26
CA GLN A 133 4.78 1.09 14.11
C GLN A 133 5.22 -0.35 13.82
N ARG A 134 5.51 -1.15 14.86
CA ARG A 134 5.82 -2.59 14.71
C ARG A 134 4.63 -3.36 14.14
N LEU A 135 3.41 -3.10 14.59
CA LEU A 135 2.20 -3.69 14.01
C LEU A 135 2.09 -3.35 12.52
N MET A 136 2.25 -2.07 12.16
CA MET A 136 2.18 -1.63 10.75
C MET A 136 3.23 -2.31 9.87
N GLY A 137 4.46 -2.48 10.38
CA GLY A 137 5.50 -3.24 9.69
C GLY A 137 5.12 -4.71 9.49
N ARG A 138 4.53 -5.36 10.51
CA ARG A 138 4.05 -6.74 10.44
C ARG A 138 2.86 -6.90 9.47
N MET A 139 1.91 -5.97 9.47
CA MET A 139 0.80 -5.92 8.51
C MET A 139 1.31 -5.76 7.08
N SER A 140 2.32 -4.91 6.87
CA SER A 140 2.93 -4.70 5.55
C SER A 140 3.53 -5.99 4.99
N ALA A 141 4.15 -6.80 5.83
CA ALA A 141 4.69 -8.12 5.46
C ALA A 141 3.61 -9.16 5.09
N LEU A 142 2.35 -8.90 5.45
CA LEU A 142 1.18 -9.74 5.11
C LEU A 142 0.24 -9.06 4.11
N SER A 143 0.60 -7.88 3.59
CA SER A 143 -0.29 -7.03 2.77
C SER A 143 -0.90 -7.74 1.57
N GLN A 144 -0.19 -8.71 0.97
CA GLN A 144 -0.71 -9.47 -0.16
C GLN A 144 -1.87 -10.41 0.16
N PHE A 145 -2.09 -10.74 1.44
CA PHE A 145 -3.15 -11.63 1.92
C PHE A 145 -4.34 -10.87 2.52
N ILE A 146 -4.17 -9.59 2.82
CA ILE A 146 -5.15 -8.81 3.59
C ILE A 146 -5.91 -7.91 2.63
N SER A 147 -7.22 -8.14 2.52
CA SER A 147 -8.14 -7.23 1.84
C SER A 147 -8.08 -5.85 2.47
N LYS A 148 -7.89 -4.81 1.65
CA LYS A 148 -7.97 -3.39 2.06
C LYS A 148 -7.13 -3.08 3.31
N VAL A 149 -5.90 -3.61 3.35
CA VAL A 149 -5.02 -3.52 4.53
C VAL A 149 -4.75 -2.08 4.96
N VAL A 150 -4.75 -1.15 4.00
CA VAL A 150 -4.53 0.27 4.27
C VAL A 150 -5.74 0.87 4.96
N GLU A 151 -6.94 0.61 4.44
CA GLU A 151 -8.22 1.08 4.94
C GLU A 151 -8.43 0.58 6.38
N LYS A 152 -8.22 -0.73 6.60
CA LYS A 152 -8.26 -1.35 7.93
C LYS A 152 -7.19 -0.77 8.87
N GLY A 153 -6.10 -0.22 8.33
CA GLY A 153 -5.04 0.43 9.08
C GLY A 153 -5.22 1.93 9.32
N LEU A 154 -6.21 2.60 8.69
CA LEU A 154 -6.42 4.05 8.79
C LEU A 154 -6.52 4.58 10.23
N PRO A 155 -7.23 3.91 11.16
CA PRO A 155 -7.28 4.34 12.55
C PRO A 155 -5.89 4.38 13.20
N PHE A 156 -5.02 3.42 12.88
CA PHE A 156 -3.65 3.35 13.39
C PHE A 156 -2.77 4.46 12.80
N PHE A 157 -2.94 4.78 11.51
CA PHE A 157 -2.20 5.88 10.89
C PHE A 157 -2.56 7.24 11.51
N LYS A 158 -3.83 7.46 11.87
CA LYS A 158 -4.28 8.70 12.52
C LYS A 158 -3.63 8.88 13.91
N THR A 159 -3.53 7.81 14.70
CA THR A 159 -2.88 7.89 16.03
C THR A 159 -1.38 8.14 15.93
N LEU A 160 -0.70 7.66 14.88
CA LEU A 160 0.72 7.92 14.63
C LEU A 160 1.02 9.38 14.25
N ARG A 161 0.09 10.11 13.63
CA ARG A 161 0.29 11.53 13.27
C ARG A 161 0.29 12.46 14.50
N LYS A 162 -0.39 12.06 15.58
CA LYS A 162 -0.49 12.85 16.83
C LYS A 162 0.56 12.40 17.86
N VAL A 163 1.84 12.42 17.48
CA VAL A 163 2.96 11.90 18.30
C VAL A 163 2.97 12.49 19.72
N LYS A 164 2.70 13.80 19.86
CA LYS A 164 2.68 14.49 21.16
C LYS A 164 1.47 14.12 22.04
N ASN A 165 0.34 13.72 21.44
CA ASN A 165 -0.93 13.43 22.13
C ASN A 165 -1.42 12.00 21.81
N PHE A 166 -0.50 11.03 21.81
CA PHE A 166 -0.85 9.65 21.49
C PHE A 166 -1.85 9.11 22.52
N LYS A 167 -3.06 8.80 22.05
CA LYS A 167 -4.09 8.09 22.81
C LYS A 167 -4.57 6.90 21.99
N TRP A 168 -4.38 5.71 22.54
CA TRP A 168 -5.00 4.50 22.02
C TRP A 168 -6.48 4.50 22.41
N ILE A 169 -7.34 4.81 21.45
CA ILE A 169 -8.78 4.92 21.67
C ILE A 169 -9.48 3.58 21.47
N GLU A 170 -10.67 3.42 22.04
CA GLU A 170 -11.48 2.21 21.93
C GLU A 170 -11.73 1.77 20.49
N LYS A 171 -12.01 2.72 19.57
CA LYS A 171 -12.14 2.45 18.13
C LYS A 171 -10.89 1.80 17.53
N CYS A 172 -9.68 2.17 17.97
CA CYS A 172 -8.44 1.53 17.52
C CYS A 172 -8.31 0.11 18.08
N GLN A 173 -8.74 -0.10 19.34
CA GLN A 173 -8.74 -1.43 19.94
C GLN A 173 -9.72 -2.36 19.21
N GLN A 174 -10.93 -1.90 18.91
CA GLN A 174 -11.94 -2.67 18.18
C GLN A 174 -11.43 -3.11 16.80
N VAL A 175 -10.90 -2.16 16.00
CA VAL A 175 -10.35 -2.46 14.67
C VAL A 175 -9.14 -3.41 14.76
N PHE A 176 -8.37 -3.32 15.84
CA PHE A 176 -7.26 -4.25 16.07
C PHE A 176 -7.74 -5.68 16.38
N GLU A 177 -8.78 -5.85 17.17
CA GLU A 177 -9.37 -7.17 17.45
C GLU A 177 -10.07 -7.75 16.20
N GLU A 178 -10.77 -6.93 15.42
CA GLU A 178 -11.32 -7.32 14.13
C GLU A 178 -10.23 -7.79 13.15
N LEU A 179 -9.10 -7.07 13.11
CA LEU A 179 -7.93 -7.48 12.33
C LEU A 179 -7.38 -8.82 12.81
N LYS A 180 -7.26 -9.06 14.12
CA LYS A 180 -6.81 -10.36 14.65
C LYS A 180 -7.76 -11.49 14.25
N ALA A 181 -9.07 -11.28 14.38
CA ALA A 181 -10.08 -12.25 13.97
C ALA A 181 -10.01 -12.57 12.47
N TYR A 182 -9.81 -11.55 11.64
CA TYR A 182 -9.62 -11.70 10.20
C TYR A 182 -8.32 -12.47 9.88
N LEU A 183 -7.21 -12.13 10.55
CA LEU A 183 -5.92 -12.79 10.36
C LEU A 183 -5.96 -14.28 10.71
N ALA A 184 -6.79 -14.67 11.68
CA ALA A 184 -7.02 -16.08 12.04
C ALA A 184 -7.73 -16.87 10.94
N LYS A 185 -8.47 -16.21 10.05
CA LYS A 185 -9.26 -16.80 8.96
C LYS A 185 -8.76 -16.40 7.57
N LEU A 186 -7.47 -16.10 7.43
CA LEU A 186 -6.91 -15.63 6.16
C LEU A 186 -7.22 -16.58 5.00
N PRO A 187 -7.63 -16.03 3.84
CA PRO A 187 -7.87 -16.84 2.66
C PRO A 187 -6.57 -17.48 2.16
N LEU A 188 -6.71 -18.65 1.54
CA LEU A 188 -5.65 -19.25 0.75
C LEU A 188 -5.50 -18.46 -0.55
N LEU A 189 -4.28 -18.05 -0.89
CA LEU A 189 -3.99 -17.48 -2.20
C LEU A 189 -3.63 -18.59 -3.17
N VAL A 190 -4.21 -18.58 -4.36
CA VAL A 190 -3.97 -19.61 -5.38
C VAL A 190 -2.97 -19.10 -6.41
N LYS A 191 -2.13 -20.00 -6.93
CA LYS A 191 -1.24 -19.67 -8.04
C LYS A 191 -2.03 -19.71 -9.36
N PRO A 192 -1.82 -18.77 -10.29
CA PRO A 192 -2.36 -18.92 -11.63
C PRO A 192 -1.64 -20.07 -12.37
N ILE A 193 -2.35 -20.65 -13.33
CA ILE A 193 -1.91 -21.71 -14.22
C ILE A 193 -1.73 -21.12 -15.62
N PRO A 194 -0.67 -21.47 -16.38
CA PRO A 194 -0.51 -21.01 -17.75
C PRO A 194 -1.76 -21.22 -18.59
N GLY A 195 -2.22 -20.16 -19.26
CA GLY A 195 -3.47 -20.14 -20.03
C GLY A 195 -4.69 -19.59 -19.28
N ASP A 196 -4.60 -19.39 -17.96
CA ASP A 196 -5.68 -18.77 -17.19
C ASP A 196 -5.95 -17.33 -17.65
N THR A 197 -7.22 -16.95 -17.60
CA THR A 197 -7.64 -15.55 -17.61
C THR A 197 -7.82 -15.07 -16.17
N LEU A 198 -7.19 -13.96 -15.82
CA LEU A 198 -7.26 -13.39 -14.48
C LEU A 198 -8.26 -12.24 -14.43
N TYR A 199 -8.91 -12.06 -13.29
CA TYR A 199 -9.91 -11.02 -13.08
C TYR A 199 -9.44 -10.04 -12.01
N LEU A 200 -9.59 -8.75 -12.30
CA LEU A 200 -9.20 -7.69 -11.39
C LEU A 200 -10.41 -6.91 -10.90
N TYR A 201 -10.54 -6.78 -9.58
CA TYR A 201 -11.53 -5.93 -8.94
C TYR A 201 -10.83 -4.73 -8.30
N LEU A 202 -11.42 -3.55 -8.47
CA LEU A 202 -10.88 -2.27 -8.01
C LEU A 202 -11.83 -1.63 -6.99
N SER A 203 -11.24 -0.98 -5.99
CA SER A 203 -11.92 -0.23 -4.93
C SER A 203 -11.13 1.05 -4.64
N SER A 204 -11.82 2.13 -4.29
CA SER A 204 -11.19 3.36 -3.84
C SER A 204 -12.03 4.06 -2.79
N THR A 205 -11.38 4.74 -1.86
CA THR A 205 -11.97 5.65 -0.86
C THR A 205 -11.33 7.04 -0.98
N SER A 206 -11.67 7.97 -0.09
CA SER A 206 -11.02 9.29 -0.04
C SER A 206 -9.54 9.23 0.38
N ARG A 207 -9.14 8.16 1.09
CA ARG A 207 -7.81 8.00 1.71
C ARG A 207 -6.98 6.84 1.17
N ALA A 208 -7.58 5.90 0.44
CA ALA A 208 -6.90 4.70 0.00
C ALA A 208 -7.45 4.17 -1.32
N ILE A 209 -6.62 3.38 -2.01
CA ILE A 209 -7.01 2.57 -3.16
C ILE A 209 -6.65 1.13 -2.89
N SER A 210 -7.49 0.21 -3.36
CA SER A 210 -7.30 -1.21 -3.20
C SER A 210 -7.73 -1.99 -4.43
N SER A 211 -7.12 -3.14 -4.63
CA SER A 211 -7.47 -4.08 -5.69
C SER A 211 -7.23 -5.52 -5.26
N VAL A 212 -7.92 -6.43 -5.92
CA VAL A 212 -7.71 -7.86 -5.76
C VAL A 212 -7.68 -8.53 -7.13
N LEU A 213 -6.62 -9.29 -7.36
CA LEU A 213 -6.46 -10.16 -8.52
C LEU A 213 -6.99 -11.55 -8.17
N VAL A 214 -7.85 -12.09 -9.02
CA VAL A 214 -8.67 -13.28 -8.75
C VAL A 214 -8.60 -14.23 -9.93
N ARG A 215 -8.63 -15.53 -9.64
CA ARG A 215 -8.88 -16.60 -10.60
C ARG A 215 -10.36 -17.00 -10.51
N GLU A 216 -11.04 -17.10 -11.65
CA GLU A 216 -12.45 -17.52 -11.73
C GLU A 216 -12.51 -18.82 -12.57
N GLU A 217 -12.66 -19.96 -11.88
CA GLU A 217 -13.04 -21.24 -12.49
C GLU A 217 -14.52 -21.50 -12.13
N ASP A 218 -14.78 -22.30 -11.09
CA ASP A 218 -16.12 -22.50 -10.51
C ASP A 218 -16.44 -21.43 -9.45
N ASP A 219 -15.43 -21.15 -8.62
CA ASP A 219 -15.40 -20.15 -7.56
C ASP A 219 -14.35 -19.06 -7.82
N GLN A 220 -14.56 -17.90 -7.22
CA GLN A 220 -13.64 -16.75 -7.29
C GLN A 220 -12.58 -16.85 -6.19
N THR A 221 -11.35 -17.24 -6.56
CA THR A 221 -10.27 -17.44 -5.58
C THR A 221 -9.21 -16.35 -5.69
N PRO A 222 -8.85 -15.65 -4.59
CA PRO A 222 -7.88 -14.57 -4.64
C PRO A 222 -6.47 -15.08 -4.93
N ILE A 223 -5.74 -14.32 -5.75
CA ILE A 223 -4.32 -14.53 -6.07
C ILE A 223 -3.48 -13.53 -5.29
N TYR A 224 -3.90 -12.27 -5.26
CA TYR A 224 -3.11 -11.19 -4.66
C TYR A 224 -3.98 -9.97 -4.29
N TYR A 225 -3.76 -9.42 -3.10
CA TYR A 225 -4.33 -8.15 -2.67
C TYR A 225 -3.32 -7.00 -2.76
N VAL A 226 -3.75 -5.85 -3.28
CA VAL A 226 -2.95 -4.63 -3.32
C VAL A 226 -3.73 -3.51 -2.66
N SER A 227 -3.07 -2.75 -1.78
CA SER A 227 -3.62 -1.53 -1.20
C SER A 227 -2.52 -0.47 -1.14
N LYS A 228 -2.91 0.81 -1.30
CA LYS A 228 -2.03 1.97 -1.21
C LYS A 228 -2.76 3.13 -0.53
N VAL A 229 -2.06 3.81 0.38
CA VAL A 229 -2.49 5.08 0.99
C VAL A 229 -2.39 6.19 -0.05
N LEU A 230 -3.44 7.00 -0.20
CA LEU A 230 -3.42 8.21 -1.00
C LEU A 230 -2.78 9.35 -0.21
N ASN A 231 -1.89 10.11 -0.84
CA ASN A 231 -1.20 11.23 -0.21
C ASN A 231 -1.24 12.48 -1.09
N GLY A 232 -1.27 13.66 -0.44
CA GLY A 232 -1.19 14.96 -1.11
C GLY A 232 -2.28 15.15 -2.16
N ALA A 233 -1.88 15.39 -3.41
CA ALA A 233 -2.78 15.58 -4.53
C ALA A 233 -3.68 14.34 -4.79
N GLU A 234 -3.21 13.13 -4.51
CA GLU A 234 -3.97 11.89 -4.79
C GLU A 234 -5.27 11.79 -3.98
N CYS A 235 -5.32 12.43 -2.79
CA CYS A 235 -6.53 12.50 -1.97
C CYS A 235 -7.63 13.32 -2.65
N HIS A 236 -7.28 14.28 -3.49
CA HIS A 236 -8.21 15.21 -4.14
C HIS A 236 -8.66 14.73 -5.51
N TYR A 237 -8.12 13.59 -5.99
CA TYR A 237 -8.54 13.01 -7.26
C TYR A 237 -10.03 12.65 -7.23
N PRO A 238 -10.79 12.94 -8.29
CA PRO A 238 -12.15 12.46 -8.44
C PRO A 238 -12.23 10.92 -8.33
N PRO A 239 -13.38 10.35 -7.92
CA PRO A 239 -13.53 8.90 -7.71
C PRO A 239 -13.04 8.06 -8.89
N ILE A 240 -13.32 8.51 -10.12
CA ILE A 240 -12.89 7.79 -11.32
C ILE A 240 -11.37 7.79 -11.51
N GLU A 241 -10.69 8.90 -11.23
CA GLU A 241 -9.24 9.00 -11.30
C GLU A 241 -8.59 8.15 -10.19
N ARG A 242 -9.20 8.07 -9.00
CA ARG A 242 -8.73 7.15 -7.94
C ARG A 242 -8.84 5.69 -8.35
N ILE A 243 -9.93 5.30 -9.03
CA ILE A 243 -10.07 3.94 -9.56
C ILE A 243 -9.05 3.67 -10.68
N ALA A 244 -8.79 4.63 -11.57
CA ALA A 244 -7.74 4.51 -12.58
C ALA A 244 -6.34 4.39 -11.93
N LEU A 245 -6.08 5.17 -10.87
CA LEU A 245 -4.86 5.07 -10.07
C LEU A 245 -4.74 3.71 -9.39
N ALA A 246 -5.85 3.11 -8.94
CA ALA A 246 -5.87 1.76 -8.39
C ALA A 246 -5.41 0.73 -9.43
N LEU A 247 -5.90 0.84 -10.68
CA LEU A 247 -5.47 -0.01 -11.79
C LEU A 247 -3.97 0.14 -12.07
N VAL A 248 -3.48 1.37 -12.25
CA VAL A 248 -2.07 1.67 -12.53
C VAL A 248 -1.15 1.21 -11.39
N THR A 249 -1.56 1.44 -10.13
CA THR A 249 -0.78 0.98 -8.98
C THR A 249 -0.67 -0.54 -8.96
N THR A 250 -1.75 -1.23 -9.36
CA THR A 250 -1.78 -2.69 -9.42
C THR A 250 -0.93 -3.23 -10.56
N THR A 251 -1.02 -2.65 -11.76
CA THR A 251 -0.22 -3.09 -12.92
C THR A 251 1.27 -2.92 -12.66
N ARG A 252 1.70 -1.82 -12.05
CA ARG A 252 3.09 -1.60 -11.64
C ARG A 252 3.57 -2.67 -10.65
N LYS A 253 2.77 -2.93 -9.60
CA LYS A 253 3.16 -3.88 -8.55
C LYS A 253 3.14 -5.33 -9.02
N LEU A 254 2.16 -5.68 -9.86
CA LEU A 254 1.92 -7.04 -10.34
C LEU A 254 2.29 -7.21 -11.81
N ARG A 255 3.22 -6.38 -12.31
CA ARG A 255 3.67 -6.40 -13.71
C ARG A 255 3.94 -7.79 -14.28
N PRO A 256 4.60 -8.73 -13.54
CA PRO A 256 4.79 -10.09 -14.05
C PRO A 256 3.49 -10.83 -14.42
N TYR A 257 2.40 -10.58 -13.68
CA TYR A 257 1.09 -11.17 -13.98
C TYR A 257 0.46 -10.55 -15.23
N PHE A 258 0.52 -9.23 -15.39
CA PHE A 258 -0.06 -8.54 -16.55
C PHE A 258 0.70 -8.81 -17.86
N ILE A 259 1.97 -9.19 -17.79
CA ILE A 259 2.74 -9.63 -18.97
C ILE A 259 2.45 -11.09 -19.32
N SER A 260 2.19 -11.93 -18.32
CA SER A 260 2.10 -13.39 -18.51
C SER A 260 0.68 -13.92 -18.74
N TYR A 261 -0.34 -13.15 -18.37
CA TYR A 261 -1.74 -13.58 -18.40
C TYR A 261 -2.65 -12.50 -18.98
N LEU A 262 -3.74 -12.93 -19.62
CA LEU A 262 -4.83 -12.04 -19.98
C LEU A 262 -5.53 -11.56 -18.71
N VAL A 263 -5.62 -10.24 -18.51
CA VAL A 263 -6.28 -9.65 -17.34
C VAL A 263 -7.56 -8.93 -17.75
N ARG A 264 -8.67 -9.28 -17.10
CA ARG A 264 -9.99 -8.65 -17.28
C ARG A 264 -10.38 -7.85 -16.05
N VAL A 265 -10.57 -6.55 -16.20
CA VAL A 265 -11.01 -5.66 -15.12
C VAL A 265 -12.53 -5.72 -15.02
N ARG A 266 -13.04 -6.15 -13.85
CA ARG A 266 -14.47 -6.18 -13.51
C ARG A 266 -14.87 -4.86 -12.86
N THR A 267 -15.54 -4.00 -13.62
CA THR A 267 -15.94 -2.68 -13.16
C THR A 267 -17.33 -2.29 -13.63
N ASN A 268 -18.04 -1.51 -12.80
CA ASN A 268 -19.28 -0.82 -13.17
C ASN A 268 -19.01 0.63 -13.62
N THR A 269 -17.78 1.12 -13.48
CA THR A 269 -17.39 2.45 -13.94
C THR A 269 -16.93 2.42 -15.40
N PRO A 270 -17.14 3.50 -16.18
CA PRO A 270 -16.78 3.56 -17.59
C PRO A 270 -15.27 3.77 -17.83
N LEU A 271 -14.41 3.01 -17.13
CA LEU A 271 -12.94 3.09 -17.23
C LEU A 271 -12.44 2.97 -18.68
N LYS A 272 -13.00 2.04 -19.46
CA LYS A 272 -12.62 1.83 -20.86
C LYS A 272 -12.83 3.09 -21.71
N GLN A 273 -13.95 3.77 -21.51
CA GLN A 273 -14.28 4.98 -22.28
C GLN A 273 -13.37 6.14 -21.89
N ILE A 274 -13.09 6.27 -20.59
CA ILE A 274 -12.31 7.37 -20.02
C ILE A 274 -10.82 7.25 -20.35
N LEU A 275 -10.27 6.03 -20.29
CA LEU A 275 -8.88 5.76 -20.71
C LEU A 275 -8.74 5.80 -22.24
N GLY A 276 -9.83 5.54 -22.99
CA GLY A 276 -9.84 5.63 -24.46
C GLY A 276 -10.00 7.05 -25.01
N ARG A 277 -10.54 7.99 -24.22
CA ARG A 277 -10.67 9.42 -24.55
C ARG A 277 -10.24 10.32 -23.38
N PRO A 278 -8.94 10.37 -23.06
CA PRO A 278 -8.42 11.11 -21.90
C PRO A 278 -8.32 12.62 -22.15
N GLU A 279 -9.31 13.23 -22.83
CA GLU A 279 -9.26 14.63 -23.28
C GLU A 279 -9.31 15.64 -22.13
N ALA A 280 -9.83 15.23 -20.96
CA ALA A 280 -10.01 16.10 -19.80
C ALA A 280 -8.86 16.11 -18.78
N SER A 281 -7.94 15.13 -18.79
CA SER A 281 -6.94 14.99 -17.73
C SER A 281 -5.59 14.48 -18.25
N ARG A 282 -4.55 15.31 -18.12
CA ARG A 282 -3.15 14.95 -18.47
C ARG A 282 -2.66 13.71 -17.71
N LEU A 283 -3.15 13.50 -16.48
CA LEU A 283 -2.88 12.31 -15.67
C LEU A 283 -3.42 11.05 -16.34
N LEU A 284 -4.68 11.08 -16.79
CA LEU A 284 -5.32 9.97 -17.48
C LEU A 284 -4.64 9.64 -18.81
N VAL A 285 -4.18 10.64 -19.57
CA VAL A 285 -3.39 10.41 -20.80
C VAL A 285 -2.14 9.60 -20.49
N LYS A 286 -1.37 10.03 -19.48
CA LYS A 286 -0.14 9.34 -19.08
C LYS A 286 -0.41 7.90 -18.65
N TRP A 287 -1.46 7.69 -17.87
CA TRP A 287 -1.85 6.35 -17.42
C TRP A 287 -2.39 5.48 -18.55
N ALA A 288 -3.14 6.05 -19.51
CA ALA A 288 -3.60 5.30 -20.68
C ALA A 288 -2.43 4.79 -21.53
N ILE A 289 -1.39 5.62 -21.73
CA ILE A 289 -0.15 5.21 -22.42
C ILE A 289 0.54 4.08 -21.67
N GLU A 290 0.72 4.20 -20.35
CA GLU A 290 1.36 3.16 -19.54
C GLU A 290 0.56 1.85 -19.55
N LEU A 291 -0.77 1.93 -19.50
CA LEU A 291 -1.64 0.75 -19.52
C LEU A 291 -1.72 0.09 -20.89
N SER A 292 -1.40 0.82 -21.98
CA SER A 292 -1.42 0.28 -23.35
C SER A 292 -0.37 -0.80 -23.61
N GLU A 293 0.65 -0.91 -22.73
CA GLU A 293 1.63 -2.01 -22.77
C GLU A 293 1.01 -3.38 -22.44
N TYR A 294 -0.18 -3.41 -21.85
CA TYR A 294 -0.82 -4.62 -21.36
C TYR A 294 -2.13 -4.90 -22.10
N ASP A 295 -2.43 -6.18 -22.32
CA ASP A 295 -3.72 -6.60 -22.86
C ASP A 295 -4.78 -6.64 -21.75
N ILE A 296 -5.39 -5.47 -21.50
CA ILE A 296 -6.42 -5.29 -20.48
C ILE A 296 -7.79 -5.15 -21.14
N SER A 297 -8.69 -6.07 -20.81
CA SER A 297 -10.11 -5.97 -21.19
C SER A 297 -10.98 -5.53 -20.02
N TYR A 298 -12.09 -4.85 -20.31
CA TYR A 298 -13.01 -4.33 -19.29
C TYR A 298 -14.36 -5.02 -19.43
N LEU A 299 -14.86 -5.58 -18.33
CA LEU A 299 -16.12 -6.28 -18.27
C LEU A 299 -17.00 -5.72 -17.14
N PRO A 300 -18.34 -5.74 -17.29
CA PRO A 300 -19.24 -5.43 -16.19
C PRO A 300 -19.06 -6.42 -15.04
N ARG A 301 -19.37 -5.96 -13.83
CA ARG A 301 -19.37 -6.81 -12.63
C ARG A 301 -20.48 -7.86 -12.73
N THR A 302 -20.15 -9.08 -12.33
CA THR A 302 -21.07 -10.23 -12.21
C THR A 302 -21.35 -10.54 -10.75
N THR A 303 -22.33 -11.41 -10.50
CA THR A 303 -22.65 -11.92 -9.15
C THR A 303 -21.41 -12.51 -8.48
N ILE A 304 -21.13 -12.07 -7.26
CA ILE A 304 -19.98 -12.50 -6.47
C ILE A 304 -20.32 -13.81 -5.79
N LYS A 305 -19.51 -14.84 -6.00
CA LYS A 305 -19.78 -16.17 -5.46
C LYS A 305 -19.07 -16.45 -4.13
N VAL A 306 -18.00 -15.72 -3.82
CA VAL A 306 -17.12 -16.02 -2.68
C VAL A 306 -17.13 -14.92 -1.64
N GLN A 307 -17.33 -15.29 -0.37
CA GLN A 307 -17.44 -14.37 0.77
C GLN A 307 -16.27 -13.40 0.88
N ALA A 308 -15.02 -13.85 0.68
CA ALA A 308 -13.84 -12.98 0.75
C ALA A 308 -13.84 -11.85 -0.30
N LEU A 309 -14.44 -12.10 -1.47
CA LEU A 309 -14.64 -11.08 -2.50
C LEU A 309 -15.91 -10.25 -2.23
N ALA A 310 -16.94 -10.88 -1.66
CA ALA A 310 -18.15 -10.20 -1.23
C ALA A 310 -17.82 -9.17 -0.14
N ASP A 311 -16.97 -9.51 0.83
CA ASP A 311 -16.47 -8.59 1.86
C ASP A 311 -15.70 -7.44 1.22
N PHE A 312 -14.78 -7.72 0.28
CA PHE A 312 -14.04 -6.69 -0.46
C PHE A 312 -14.98 -5.70 -1.18
N ILE A 313 -16.09 -6.19 -1.76
CA ILE A 313 -17.04 -5.38 -2.53
C ILE A 313 -18.10 -4.71 -1.64
N SER A 314 -18.61 -5.38 -0.61
CA SER A 314 -19.51 -4.80 0.39
C SER A 314 -18.82 -3.67 1.15
N GLU A 315 -17.53 -3.85 1.49
CA GLU A 315 -16.68 -2.78 2.04
C GLU A 315 -16.43 -1.64 1.04
N MET A 316 -16.71 -1.81 -0.27
CA MET A 316 -16.63 -0.76 -1.30
C MET A 316 -17.94 0.04 -1.38
N ILE A 317 -19.08 -0.61 -1.18
CA ILE A 317 -20.40 0.03 -1.19
C ILE A 317 -20.67 0.74 0.15
N GLY A 318 -20.22 0.15 1.27
CA GLY A 318 -20.30 0.78 2.59
C GLY A 318 -19.43 2.04 2.73
N THR A 319 -18.38 2.20 1.91
CA THR A 319 -17.51 3.40 1.91
C THR A 319 -18.08 4.58 1.12
N THR A 320 -19.20 4.41 0.42
CA THR A 320 -19.99 5.56 -0.08
C THR A 320 -20.70 6.29 1.06
N GLN A 321 -20.92 5.60 2.19
CA GLN A 321 -21.26 6.20 3.47
C GLN A 321 -19.99 6.26 4.34
N GLU A 322 -18.99 7.02 3.91
CA GLU A 322 -18.06 7.55 4.91
C GLU A 322 -18.92 8.42 5.83
N GLU A 323 -19.15 7.95 7.07
CA GLU A 323 -19.13 8.85 8.22
C GLU A 323 -17.81 9.63 8.11
N VAL A 324 -17.87 10.73 7.37
CA VAL A 324 -17.01 11.87 7.61
C VAL A 324 -17.26 12.16 9.09
N LEU A 325 -16.38 11.67 9.96
CA LEU A 325 -16.16 12.37 11.21
C LEU A 325 -15.69 13.73 10.75
N GLU A 326 -16.65 14.65 10.58
CA GLU A 326 -16.44 16.04 10.20
C GLU A 326 -15.25 16.52 11.01
N GLU A 327 -14.10 16.69 10.35
CA GLU A 327 -13.15 17.65 10.87
C GLU A 327 -13.95 18.95 10.81
N LYS A 328 -14.42 19.41 11.98
CA LYS A 328 -15.21 20.64 12.05
C LYS A 328 -14.45 21.69 11.24
N PRO A 329 -15.10 22.35 10.27
CA PRO A 329 -14.42 23.36 9.48
C PRO A 329 -13.90 24.44 10.43
N TRP A 330 -12.82 25.10 10.03
CA TRP A 330 -12.41 26.32 10.69
C TRP A 330 -13.56 27.32 10.59
N LEU A 331 -13.94 27.96 11.70
CA LEU A 331 -15.00 28.97 11.68
C LEU A 331 -14.33 30.33 11.53
N LEU A 332 -14.81 31.14 10.61
CA LEU A 332 -14.35 32.51 10.43
C LEU A 332 -15.55 33.44 10.60
N HIS A 333 -15.53 34.25 11.65
CA HIS A 333 -16.46 35.36 11.83
C HIS A 333 -15.77 36.65 11.42
N MET A 334 -16.42 37.49 10.63
CA MET A 334 -15.85 38.74 10.14
C MET A 334 -16.84 39.88 10.22
N ASP A 335 -16.32 41.06 10.48
CA ASP A 335 -17.11 42.29 10.50
C ASP A 335 -16.29 43.47 9.97
N GLY A 336 -16.88 44.22 9.03
CA GLY A 336 -16.31 45.44 8.48
C GLY A 336 -17.02 46.66 9.02
N SER A 337 -16.27 47.69 9.40
CA SER A 337 -16.85 48.94 9.88
C SER A 337 -16.24 50.15 9.20
N SER A 338 -17.07 51.10 8.80
CA SER A 338 -16.65 52.41 8.33
C SER A 338 -17.38 53.53 9.06
N THR A 339 -16.62 54.55 9.46
CA THR A 339 -17.10 55.75 10.13
C THR A 339 -16.48 56.98 9.50
N ALA A 340 -16.99 58.18 9.85
CA ALA A 340 -16.42 59.45 9.40
C ALA A 340 -14.93 59.63 9.79
N GLN A 341 -14.45 58.91 10.80
CA GLN A 341 -13.07 58.95 11.31
C GLN A 341 -12.13 57.89 10.68
N GLY A 342 -12.67 56.96 9.88
CA GLY A 342 -11.92 55.91 9.20
C GLY A 342 -12.70 54.59 9.12
N SER A 343 -12.09 53.61 8.44
CA SER A 343 -12.62 52.26 8.26
C SER A 343 -11.65 51.20 8.77
N GLY A 344 -12.17 50.02 9.08
CA GLY A 344 -11.40 48.88 9.56
C GLY A 344 -12.17 47.57 9.43
N ALA A 345 -11.50 46.49 9.75
CA ALA A 345 -12.06 45.15 9.74
C ALA A 345 -11.63 44.38 10.98
N SER A 346 -12.52 43.52 11.46
CA SER A 346 -12.23 42.52 12.48
C SER A 346 -12.54 41.12 11.96
N ALA A 347 -11.77 40.14 12.43
CA ALA A 347 -12.01 38.74 12.11
C ALA A 347 -11.66 37.84 13.30
N VAL A 348 -12.47 36.82 13.56
CA VAL A 348 -12.23 35.78 14.56
C VAL A 348 -12.17 34.44 13.86
N ILE A 349 -11.06 33.73 14.02
CA ILE A 349 -10.83 32.41 13.47
C ILE A 349 -10.84 31.39 14.61
N THR A 350 -11.79 30.47 14.59
CA THR A 350 -11.86 29.36 15.55
C THR A 350 -11.33 28.09 14.91
N SER A 351 -10.33 27.48 15.55
CA SER A 351 -9.76 26.21 15.11
C SER A 351 -10.74 25.04 15.28
N PRO A 352 -10.56 23.92 14.57
CA PRO A 352 -11.34 22.70 14.79
C PRO A 352 -11.20 22.14 16.22
N GLN A 353 -10.23 22.61 17.00
CA GLN A 353 -10.03 22.26 18.40
C GLN A 353 -10.72 23.24 19.39
N GLY A 354 -11.32 24.33 18.90
CA GLY A 354 -12.00 25.35 19.70
C GLY A 354 -11.08 26.45 20.23
N GLU A 355 -9.95 26.71 19.57
CA GLU A 355 -9.05 27.82 19.91
C GLU A 355 -9.38 29.04 19.03
N ASP A 356 -9.64 30.18 19.65
CA ASP A 356 -10.01 31.43 18.96
C ASP A 356 -8.79 32.32 18.72
N MET A 357 -8.71 32.90 17.52
CA MET A 357 -7.70 33.88 17.12
C MET A 357 -8.39 35.12 16.57
N GLU A 358 -8.22 36.24 17.27
CA GLU A 358 -8.86 37.51 16.93
C GLU A 358 -7.87 38.45 16.23
N PHE A 359 -8.35 39.12 15.18
CA PHE A 359 -7.61 40.09 14.40
C PHE A 359 -8.45 41.35 14.24
N SER A 360 -7.81 42.51 14.32
CA SER A 360 -8.44 43.79 14.03
C SER A 360 -7.43 44.71 13.35
N ILE A 361 -7.83 45.30 12.23
CA ILE A 361 -7.00 46.21 11.45
C ILE A 361 -7.77 47.48 11.12
N LYS A 362 -7.08 48.61 11.14
CA LYS A 362 -7.56 49.87 10.60
C LYS A 362 -7.03 50.02 9.18
N PHE A 363 -7.89 50.38 8.23
CA PHE A 363 -7.48 50.60 6.86
C PHE A 363 -6.85 52.00 6.72
N ASP A 364 -5.75 52.07 5.96
CA ASP A 364 -5.08 53.33 5.62
C ASP A 364 -5.76 54.08 4.46
N PHE A 365 -6.89 53.56 3.99
CA PHE A 365 -7.74 54.15 2.96
C PHE A 365 -9.17 54.29 3.47
N LYS A 366 -9.94 55.21 2.85
CA LYS A 366 -11.37 55.32 3.11
C LYS A 366 -12.11 54.21 2.36
N ALA A 367 -12.87 53.41 3.09
CA ALA A 367 -13.82 52.44 2.54
C ALA A 367 -15.25 52.81 2.94
N SER A 368 -16.24 52.48 2.11
CA SER A 368 -17.65 52.41 2.54
C SER A 368 -17.87 51.22 3.49
N ASN A 369 -18.99 51.14 4.19
CA ASN A 369 -19.32 49.99 5.05
C ASN A 369 -19.26 48.67 4.26
N ASN A 370 -19.86 48.65 3.07
CA ASN A 370 -19.88 47.45 2.23
C ASN A 370 -18.46 47.05 1.78
N GLU A 371 -17.63 48.02 1.39
CA GLU A 371 -16.23 47.76 1.03
C GLU A 371 -15.42 47.27 2.24
N ALA A 372 -15.69 47.81 3.44
CA ALA A 372 -15.05 47.35 4.66
C ALA A 372 -15.42 45.90 4.99
N ASP A 373 -16.67 45.50 4.78
CA ASP A 373 -17.11 44.10 4.94
C ASP A 373 -16.40 43.16 3.95
N TYR A 374 -16.27 43.56 2.68
CA TYR A 374 -15.56 42.76 1.66
C TYR A 374 -14.08 42.60 2.00
N GLU A 375 -13.44 43.69 2.43
CA GLU A 375 -12.03 43.65 2.85
C GLU A 375 -11.85 42.79 4.12
N ALA A 376 -12.82 42.79 5.04
CA ALA A 376 -12.83 41.90 6.20
C ALA A 376 -12.84 40.41 5.81
N LEU A 377 -13.63 40.04 4.79
CA LEU A 377 -13.64 38.68 4.26
C LEU A 377 -12.30 38.29 3.63
N VAL A 378 -11.75 39.15 2.78
CA VAL A 378 -10.48 38.88 2.09
C VAL A 378 -9.34 38.73 3.10
N LEU A 379 -9.29 39.60 4.10
CA LEU A 379 -8.30 39.54 5.16
C LEU A 379 -8.47 38.28 6.02
N GLY A 380 -9.70 37.96 6.43
CA GLY A 380 -10.02 36.77 7.21
C GLY A 380 -9.62 35.48 6.51
N MET A 381 -9.86 35.37 5.20
CA MET A 381 -9.43 34.21 4.41
C MET A 381 -7.91 34.09 4.29
N LYS A 382 -7.19 35.21 4.11
CA LYS A 382 -5.72 35.21 4.08
C LYS A 382 -5.14 34.75 5.42
N MET A 383 -5.65 35.29 6.52
CA MET A 383 -5.23 34.90 7.87
C MET A 383 -5.52 33.42 8.14
N ALA A 384 -6.70 32.92 7.72
CA ALA A 384 -7.05 31.50 7.80
C ALA A 384 -6.08 30.61 7.01
N GLN A 385 -5.66 31.06 5.83
CA GLN A 385 -4.66 30.37 5.02
C GLN A 385 -3.28 30.34 5.70
N ASP A 386 -2.84 31.46 6.28
CA ASP A 386 -1.54 31.58 6.96
C ASP A 386 -1.45 30.68 8.20
N VAL A 387 -2.55 30.48 8.92
CA VAL A 387 -2.63 29.53 10.05
C VAL A 387 -2.86 28.07 9.62
N GLY A 388 -2.92 27.80 8.32
CA GLY A 388 -2.98 26.46 7.75
C GLY A 388 -4.39 25.85 7.66
N ALA A 389 -5.45 26.66 7.64
CA ALA A 389 -6.81 26.18 7.44
C ALA A 389 -6.97 25.53 6.05
N SER A 390 -7.52 24.30 6.02
CA SER A 390 -7.78 23.54 4.79
C SER A 390 -9.25 23.49 4.38
N ASP A 391 -10.15 23.78 5.32
CA ASP A 391 -11.60 23.82 5.15
C ASP A 391 -12.17 24.88 6.09
N LEU A 392 -12.89 25.86 5.53
CA LEU A 392 -13.24 27.12 6.21
C LEU A 392 -14.71 27.45 5.97
N LEU A 393 -15.44 27.70 7.04
CA LEU A 393 -16.82 28.17 7.01
C LEU A 393 -16.87 29.61 7.51
N ALA A 394 -17.14 30.53 6.60
CA ALA A 394 -17.18 31.96 6.86
C ALA A 394 -18.60 32.43 7.19
N TYR A 395 -18.72 33.23 8.26
CA TYR A 395 -19.93 33.90 8.71
C TYR A 395 -19.73 35.40 8.60
N SER A 396 -20.69 36.07 7.98
CA SER A 396 -20.75 37.53 7.88
C SER A 396 -22.17 37.99 8.22
N GLU A 397 -22.28 39.12 8.91
CA GLU A 397 -23.56 39.77 9.18
C GLU A 397 -24.08 40.56 7.95
N SER A 398 -23.21 40.79 6.97
CA SER A 398 -23.51 41.52 5.74
C SER A 398 -24.24 40.62 4.73
N GLN A 399 -25.54 40.86 4.52
CA GLN A 399 -26.35 40.12 3.54
C GLN A 399 -25.82 40.22 2.10
N LEU A 400 -24.97 41.20 1.79
CA LEU A 400 -24.33 41.38 0.49
C LEU A 400 -23.20 40.38 0.24
N ILE A 401 -22.55 39.90 1.29
CA ILE A 401 -21.45 38.92 1.20
C ILE A 401 -21.99 37.49 1.14
N VAL A 402 -23.10 37.24 1.83
CA VAL A 402 -23.71 35.90 1.95
C VAL A 402 -24.56 35.53 0.73
N LYS A 403 -24.93 36.51 -0.11
CA LYS A 403 -25.68 36.30 -1.37
C LYS A 403 -24.74 35.95 -2.52
#